data_AF-A0A5N6Z4H8-F1
#
_entry.id   AF-A0A5N6Z4H8-F1
#
_cell.length_a   1.000
_cell.length_b   1.000
_cell.length_c   1.000
_cell.angle_alpha   90.00
_cell.angle_beta   90.00
_cell.angle_gamma   90.00
#
_symmetry.space_group_name_H-M   'P 1'
#
loop_
_entity.id
_entity.type
_entity.pdbx_description
1 polymer ?
#
loop_
_entity_poly.entity_id
_entity_poly.type
_entity_poly.pdbx_seq_one_letter_code
_entity_poly.pdbx_strand_id
1 'polypeptide(L)'
;MRLSIQQILATLVAAAAATCAAVPTEEPSWRDVLFSFENANPTDFFHLGNDGVLRHFSESGRVLNYAPLSPQQISQALSDTSSFSTAEEKEHLSQVFENVDGRNVKGLALLNPPAYIYPTSFLANRRPSETSEVPQSDLGLNPKLGCVARRCYPRDSCTRYPYCTRCVVRDWRKEGECE
;
A
#
# COMPACT_ATOMS: atom_id res chain seq x y z
N MET A 1 -69.85 -36.90 -24.70
CA MET A 1 -69.46 -36.38 -23.36
C MET A 1 -68.29 -37.24 -22.88
N ARG A 2 -67.13 -36.68 -22.50
CA ARG A 2 -66.79 -36.05 -21.20
C ARG A 2 -66.98 -37.04 -20.03
N LEU A 3 -66.04 -37.28 -19.11
CA LEU A 3 -64.65 -36.79 -18.92
C LEU A 3 -63.86 -37.77 -18.01
N SER A 4 -62.53 -37.71 -17.97
CA SER A 4 -61.66 -38.56 -17.12
C SER A 4 -61.47 -38.06 -15.69
N ILE A 5 -61.33 -38.98 -14.73
CA ILE A 5 -60.76 -38.80 -13.37
C ILE A 5 -60.15 -40.16 -12.96
N GLN A 6 -58.95 -40.34 -12.38
CA GLN A 6 -57.69 -39.56 -12.29
C GLN A 6 -56.54 -40.55 -11.93
N GLN A 7 -55.28 -40.22 -12.22
CA GLN A 7 -54.10 -40.77 -11.51
C GLN A 7 -53.12 -39.63 -11.21
N ILE A 8 -52.74 -39.49 -9.94
CA ILE A 8 -51.92 -38.37 -9.45
C ILE A 8 -50.45 -38.82 -9.42
N LEU A 9 -49.65 -38.34 -10.38
CA LEU A 9 -48.19 -38.46 -10.34
C LEU A 9 -47.61 -37.26 -9.57
N ALA A 10 -47.19 -37.50 -8.33
CA ALA A 10 -46.48 -36.51 -7.53
C ALA A 10 -45.00 -36.46 -7.95
N THR A 11 -44.64 -35.48 -8.79
CA THR A 11 -43.25 -35.22 -9.18
C THR A 11 -42.52 -34.42 -8.10
N LEU A 12 -41.62 -35.08 -7.37
CA LEU A 12 -40.66 -34.43 -6.48
C LEU A 12 -39.64 -33.63 -7.30
N VAL A 13 -39.84 -32.31 -7.39
CA VAL A 13 -38.84 -31.40 -7.94
C VAL A 13 -37.77 -31.14 -6.87
N ALA A 14 -36.63 -31.81 -6.99
CA ALA A 14 -35.46 -31.51 -6.17
C ALA A 14 -34.91 -30.13 -6.56
N ALA A 15 -35.14 -29.12 -5.72
CA ALA A 15 -34.55 -27.80 -5.90
C ALA A 15 -33.04 -27.87 -5.60
N ALA A 16 -32.23 -27.94 -6.65
CA ALA A 16 -30.78 -27.81 -6.55
C ALA A 16 -30.45 -26.36 -6.12
N ALA A 17 -30.19 -26.16 -4.83
CA ALA A 17 -29.68 -24.90 -4.32
C ALA A 17 -28.27 -24.66 -4.87
N ALA A 18 -28.16 -23.85 -5.92
CA ALA A 18 -26.90 -23.41 -6.46
C ALA A 18 -26.21 -22.50 -5.44
N THR A 19 -25.36 -23.08 -4.59
CA THR A 19 -24.45 -22.31 -3.74
C THR A 19 -23.41 -21.63 -4.62
N CYS A 20 -23.64 -20.35 -4.90
CA CYS A 20 -22.59 -19.46 -5.39
C CYS A 20 -21.51 -19.38 -4.31
N ALA A 21 -20.50 -20.25 -4.40
CA ALA A 21 -19.26 -20.07 -3.66
C ALA A 21 -18.66 -18.74 -4.13
N ALA A 22 -18.72 -17.73 -3.25
CA ALA A 22 -18.00 -16.49 -3.48
C ALA A 22 -16.52 -16.84 -3.58
N VAL A 23 -15.95 -16.67 -4.78
CA VAL A 23 -14.51 -16.85 -5.00
C VAL A 23 -13.82 -15.90 -4.02
N PRO A 24 -12.90 -16.38 -3.16
CA PRO A 24 -12.12 -15.49 -2.32
C PRO A 24 -11.38 -14.50 -3.22
N THR A 25 -11.78 -13.23 -3.16
CA THR A 25 -11.04 -12.17 -3.85
C THR A 25 -9.75 -11.99 -3.05
N GLU A 26 -8.66 -12.58 -3.54
CA GLU A 26 -7.35 -12.41 -2.91
C GLU A 26 -7.03 -10.91 -2.82
N GLU A 27 -6.70 -10.45 -1.62
CA GLU A 27 -6.32 -9.05 -1.40
C GLU A 27 -4.96 -8.80 -2.11
N PRO A 28 -4.80 -7.72 -2.89
CA PRO A 28 -3.53 -7.40 -3.53
C PRO A 28 -2.43 -7.26 -2.47
N SER A 29 -1.20 -7.67 -2.82
CA SER A 29 -0.07 -7.52 -1.90
C SER A 29 0.19 -6.04 -1.62
N TRP A 30 0.83 -5.73 -0.49
CA TRP A 30 1.19 -4.34 -0.19
C TRP A 30 2.09 -3.73 -1.29
N ARG A 31 2.91 -4.54 -1.97
CA ARG A 31 3.68 -4.10 -3.13
C ARG A 31 2.76 -3.79 -4.31
N ASP A 32 1.77 -4.62 -4.65
CA ASP A 32 0.83 -4.29 -5.72
C ASP A 32 0.10 -2.96 -5.45
N VAL A 33 -0.26 -2.69 -4.19
CA VAL A 33 -0.81 -1.40 -3.76
C VAL A 33 0.19 -0.26 -3.94
N LEU A 34 1.43 -0.40 -3.46
CA LEU A 34 2.50 0.59 -3.66
C LEU A 34 2.78 0.85 -5.15
N PHE A 35 2.81 -0.20 -5.96
CA PHE A 35 3.11 -0.15 -7.38
C PHE A 35 1.94 0.37 -8.23
N SER A 36 0.71 0.34 -7.70
CA SER A 36 -0.48 0.96 -8.33
C SER A 36 -0.45 2.49 -8.38
N PHE A 37 0.38 3.13 -7.53
CA PHE A 37 0.53 4.57 -7.54
C PHE A 37 1.50 5.04 -8.62
N GLU A 38 1.02 5.89 -9.53
CA GLU A 38 1.89 6.67 -10.41
C GLU A 38 2.89 7.47 -9.58
N ASN A 39 4.17 7.31 -9.91
CA ASN A 39 5.27 8.10 -9.36
C ASN A 39 5.99 8.83 -10.49
N ALA A 40 5.52 10.03 -10.83
CA ALA A 40 6.08 10.84 -11.91
C ALA A 40 7.32 11.66 -11.48
N ASN A 41 7.46 11.99 -10.19
CA ASN A 41 8.54 12.83 -9.71
C ASN A 41 9.52 12.00 -8.86
N PRO A 42 10.81 11.93 -9.20
CA PRO A 42 11.76 11.08 -8.48
C PRO A 42 12.07 11.56 -7.05
N THR A 43 11.64 12.76 -6.65
CA THR A 43 11.76 13.33 -5.29
C THR A 43 10.49 13.16 -4.44
N ASP A 44 9.42 12.61 -5.01
CA ASP A 44 8.26 12.19 -4.23
C ASP A 44 8.58 10.91 -3.43
N PHE A 45 7.91 10.71 -2.30
CA PHE A 45 8.20 9.59 -1.39
C PHE A 45 6.92 8.94 -0.87
N PHE A 46 7.05 7.69 -0.48
CA PHE A 46 5.96 6.89 0.06
C PHE A 46 6.18 6.72 1.56
N HIS A 47 5.09 6.74 2.32
CA HIS A 47 5.15 6.65 3.77
C HIS A 47 4.00 5.81 4.31
N LEU A 48 4.33 4.73 5.01
CA LEU A 48 3.39 3.96 5.81
C LEU A 48 3.36 4.55 7.22
N GLY A 49 2.32 5.33 7.51
CA GLY A 49 2.09 5.90 8.84
C GLY A 49 1.67 4.84 9.85
N ASN A 50 1.94 5.07 11.13
CA ASN A 50 1.47 4.21 12.23
C ASN A 50 -0.06 4.21 12.42
N ASP A 51 -0.78 5.01 11.62
CA ASP A 51 -2.23 4.90 11.42
C ASP A 51 -2.63 3.85 10.36
N GLY A 52 -1.67 3.10 9.80
CA GLY A 52 -1.89 2.00 8.84
C GLY A 52 -2.13 2.45 7.40
N VAL A 53 -1.97 3.74 7.10
CA VAL A 53 -2.24 4.29 5.76
C VAL A 53 -0.93 4.54 5.03
N LEU A 54 -0.77 3.87 3.88
CA LEU A 54 0.28 4.17 2.91
C LEU A 54 -0.09 5.45 2.16
N ARG A 55 0.77 6.47 2.21
CA ARG A 55 0.58 7.76 1.55
C ARG A 55 1.70 8.03 0.56
N HIS A 56 1.33 8.46 -0.63
CA HIS A 56 2.24 9.07 -1.60
C HIS A 56 2.33 10.57 -1.29
N PHE A 57 3.50 11.03 -0.89
CA PHE A 57 3.77 12.43 -0.59
C PHE A 57 4.61 13.06 -1.69
N SER A 58 4.17 14.25 -2.12
CA SER A 58 5.03 15.13 -2.92
C SER A 58 6.29 15.53 -2.15
N GLU A 59 7.34 15.98 -2.85
CA GLU A 59 8.53 16.61 -2.26
C GLU A 59 8.17 17.70 -1.20
N SER A 60 7.09 18.44 -1.43
CA SER A 60 6.55 19.49 -0.54
C SER A 60 5.81 18.98 0.71
N GLY A 61 5.56 17.67 0.81
CA GLY A 61 4.81 17.03 1.90
C GLY A 61 3.29 17.15 1.80
N ARG A 62 2.75 17.56 0.65
CA ARG A 62 1.32 17.37 0.34
C ARG A 62 1.09 15.90 -0.06
N VAL A 63 0.09 15.25 0.54
CA VAL A 63 -0.38 13.93 0.11
C VAL A 63 -0.96 14.05 -1.30
N LEU A 64 -0.45 13.23 -2.23
CA LEU A 64 -0.93 13.12 -3.61
C LEU A 64 -1.96 11.99 -3.73
N ASN A 65 -1.65 10.81 -3.19
CA ASN A 65 -2.50 9.63 -3.15
C ASN A 65 -2.38 8.90 -1.81
N TYR A 66 -3.33 8.04 -1.48
CA TYR A 66 -3.29 7.20 -0.28
C TYR A 66 -3.96 5.83 -0.50
N ALA A 67 -3.54 4.83 0.27
CA ALA A 67 -4.20 3.53 0.40
C ALA A 67 -4.24 3.15 1.89
N PRO A 68 -5.43 2.98 2.50
CA PRO A 68 -5.54 2.42 3.84
C PRO A 68 -5.27 0.92 3.76
N LEU A 69 -4.18 0.45 4.37
CA LEU A 69 -3.77 -0.95 4.29
C LEU A 69 -4.48 -1.83 5.32
N SER A 70 -4.71 -3.09 4.98
CA SER A 70 -5.17 -4.10 5.94
C SER A 70 -4.04 -4.53 6.90
N PRO A 71 -4.35 -5.15 8.06
CA PRO A 71 -3.34 -5.72 8.95
C PRO A 71 -2.45 -6.77 8.25
N GLN A 72 -3.00 -7.49 7.26
CA GLN A 72 -2.27 -8.47 6.46
C GLN A 72 -1.25 -7.78 5.53
N GLN A 73 -1.66 -6.72 4.83
CA GLN A 73 -0.76 -5.92 3.99
C GLN A 73 0.32 -5.21 4.81
N ILE A 74 -0.02 -4.69 6.00
CA ILE A 74 0.94 -4.11 6.94
C ILE A 74 1.97 -5.17 7.37
N SER A 75 1.51 -6.36 7.78
CA SER A 75 2.39 -7.48 8.16
C SER A 75 3.33 -7.90 7.02
N GLN A 76 2.85 -7.94 5.77
CA GLN A 76 3.73 -8.13 4.60
C GLN A 76 4.76 -7.00 4.49
N ALA A 77 4.33 -5.74 4.56
CA ALA A 77 5.21 -4.56 4.43
C ALA A 77 6.30 -4.46 5.51
N LEU A 78 6.07 -5.06 6.69
CA LEU A 78 7.06 -5.19 7.76
C LEU A 78 7.96 -6.43 7.58
N SER A 79 7.40 -7.55 7.11
CA SER A 79 8.16 -8.77 6.83
C SER A 79 9.15 -8.59 5.67
N ASP A 80 8.78 -7.77 4.70
CA ASP A 80 9.60 -7.38 3.55
C ASP A 80 10.75 -6.41 3.88
N THR A 81 10.88 -5.96 5.14
CA THR A 81 11.97 -5.06 5.55
C THR A 81 13.35 -5.69 5.37
N SER A 82 14.28 -4.91 4.83
CA SER A 82 15.57 -5.41 4.39
C SER A 82 16.47 -5.93 5.51
N SER A 83 17.61 -6.50 5.12
CA SER A 83 18.71 -6.86 6.04
C SER A 83 19.40 -5.65 6.68
N PHE A 84 19.07 -4.41 6.29
CA PHE A 84 19.57 -3.20 6.94
C PHE A 84 18.77 -2.78 8.18
N SER A 85 17.60 -3.38 8.41
CA SER A 85 16.78 -3.14 9.59
C SER A 85 17.27 -3.98 10.77
N THR A 86 17.59 -3.35 11.90
CA THR A 86 18.07 -4.06 13.10
C THR A 86 16.96 -4.88 13.75
N ALA A 87 17.31 -5.83 14.64
CA ALA A 87 16.31 -6.57 15.41
C ALA A 87 15.43 -5.64 16.26
N GLU A 88 16.02 -4.61 16.87
CA GLU A 88 15.35 -3.58 17.66
C GLU A 88 14.38 -2.75 16.79
N GLU A 89 14.76 -2.43 15.56
CA GLU A 89 13.89 -1.71 14.62
C GLU A 89 12.73 -2.56 14.13
N LYS A 90 12.93 -3.86 13.91
CA LYS A 90 11.87 -4.81 13.54
C LYS A 90 10.89 -5.04 14.69
N GLU A 91 11.39 -5.13 15.91
CA GLU A 91 10.58 -5.20 17.13
C GLU A 91 9.76 -3.92 17.32
N HIS A 92 10.40 -2.74 17.25
CA HIS A 92 9.71 -1.44 17.33
C HIS A 92 8.59 -1.31 16.30
N LEU A 93 8.86 -1.66 15.03
CA LEU A 93 7.83 -1.63 13.99
C LEU A 93 6.71 -2.64 14.27
N SER A 94 7.03 -3.84 14.78
CA SER A 94 6.02 -4.84 15.13
C SER A 94 5.09 -4.37 16.24
N GLN A 95 5.64 -3.66 17.25
CA GLN A 95 4.88 -3.05 18.34
C GLN A 95 4.03 -1.85 17.88
N VAL A 96 4.60 -0.94 17.08
CA VAL A 96 3.89 0.25 16.60
C VAL A 96 2.70 -0.09 15.69
N PHE A 97 2.81 -1.15 14.91
CA PHE A 97 1.77 -1.62 14.01
C PHE A 97 0.89 -2.73 14.61
N GLU A 98 1.06 -3.07 15.89
CA GLU A 98 0.25 -4.09 16.55
C GLU A 98 -1.23 -3.68 16.56
N ASN A 99 -2.10 -4.55 16.01
CA ASN A 99 -3.54 -4.30 15.88
C ASN A 99 -3.93 -3.06 15.04
N VAL A 100 -3.01 -2.50 14.26
CA VAL A 100 -3.29 -1.36 13.36
C VAL A 100 -4.00 -1.85 12.09
N ASP A 101 -5.12 -1.21 11.76
CA ASP A 101 -5.86 -1.40 10.50
C ASP A 101 -6.12 -0.03 9.87
N GLY A 102 -5.41 0.28 8.77
CA GLY A 102 -5.52 1.56 8.09
C GLY A 102 -6.93 1.83 7.58
N ARG A 103 -7.72 0.80 7.32
CA ARG A 103 -9.11 0.90 6.85
C ARG A 103 -10.03 1.55 7.88
N ASN A 104 -9.60 1.71 9.14
CA ASN A 104 -10.31 2.48 10.16
C ASN A 104 -10.12 4.00 10.01
N VAL A 105 -9.10 4.48 9.29
CA VAL A 105 -8.88 5.91 9.02
C VAL A 105 -9.89 6.38 7.95
N LYS A 106 -10.55 7.52 8.19
CA LYS A 106 -11.64 8.05 7.35
C LYS A 106 -11.51 9.55 7.11
N GLY A 107 -12.19 10.02 6.06
CA GLY A 107 -12.36 11.44 5.77
C GLY A 107 -11.04 12.18 5.56
N LEU A 108 -10.97 13.43 6.05
CA LEU A 108 -9.83 14.31 5.79
C LEU A 108 -8.49 13.81 6.32
N ALA A 109 -8.48 12.91 7.32
CA ALA A 109 -7.24 12.35 7.89
C ALA A 109 -6.42 11.51 6.88
N LEU A 110 -7.06 11.01 5.82
CA LEU A 110 -6.39 10.26 4.75
C LEU A 110 -5.43 11.18 3.95
N LEU A 111 -5.86 12.41 3.66
CA LEU A 111 -5.11 13.42 2.89
C LEU A 111 -4.36 14.44 3.76
N ASN A 112 -4.84 14.68 4.98
CA ASN A 112 -4.28 15.62 5.95
C ASN A 112 -4.03 14.89 7.28
N PRO A 113 -3.03 14.01 7.34
CA PRO A 113 -2.68 13.36 8.60
C PRO A 113 -2.20 14.39 9.63
N PRO A 114 -2.41 14.14 10.94
CA PRO A 114 -1.87 15.00 11.99
C PRO A 114 -0.33 14.96 12.00
N ALA A 115 0.29 16.02 12.52
CA ALA A 115 1.74 16.25 12.39
C ALA A 115 2.62 15.08 12.86
N TYR A 116 2.21 14.35 13.91
CA TYR A 116 2.96 13.23 14.47
C TYR A 116 3.05 11.99 13.56
N ILE A 117 2.24 11.92 12.50
CA ILE A 117 2.33 10.84 11.49
C ILE A 117 3.53 11.07 10.56
N TYR A 118 3.90 12.32 10.26
CA TYR A 118 4.93 12.60 9.26
C TYR A 118 6.31 12.08 9.68
N PRO A 119 7.14 11.59 8.74
CA PRO A 119 8.55 11.29 9.00
C PRO A 119 9.28 12.46 9.66
N THR A 120 10.08 12.18 10.69
CA THR A 120 10.77 13.24 11.47
C THR A 120 11.67 14.11 10.61
N SER A 121 12.37 13.51 9.64
CA SER A 121 13.22 14.20 8.68
C SER A 121 12.45 15.10 7.72
N PHE A 122 11.17 14.80 7.46
CA PHE A 122 10.32 15.63 6.62
C PHE A 122 9.96 16.95 7.31
N LEU A 123 9.50 16.89 8.57
CA LEU A 123 9.09 18.05 9.36
C LEU A 123 10.24 19.05 9.60
N ALA A 124 11.45 18.54 9.84
CA ALA A 124 12.63 19.37 10.12
C ALA A 124 13.07 20.25 8.92
N ASN A 125 12.75 19.85 7.69
CA ASN A 125 13.31 20.43 6.45
C ASN A 125 12.25 21.05 5.53
N ARG A 126 11.12 21.53 6.06
CA ARG A 126 10.05 22.11 5.25
C ARG A 126 10.44 23.50 4.71
N ARG A 127 10.89 23.58 3.46
CA ARG A 127 11.01 24.86 2.72
C ARG A 127 9.67 25.19 2.03
N PRO A 128 9.29 26.47 1.89
CA PRO A 128 8.19 26.87 1.03
C PRO A 128 8.42 26.43 -0.42
N SER A 129 7.31 26.14 -1.12
CA SER A 129 7.28 25.48 -2.42
C SER A 129 8.11 26.15 -3.52
N GLU A 130 8.74 25.34 -4.36
CA GLU A 130 9.04 25.69 -5.76
C GLU A 130 8.41 24.66 -6.70
N THR A 131 7.73 25.16 -7.74
CA THR A 131 7.25 24.37 -8.89
C THR A 131 8.41 23.96 -9.77
N SER A 132 8.43 22.71 -10.25
CA SER A 132 9.24 22.33 -11.41
C SER A 132 8.60 21.18 -12.20
N GLU A 133 8.96 21.10 -13.47
CA GLU A 133 8.28 20.35 -14.52
C GLU A 133 8.78 18.89 -14.65
N VAL A 134 7.95 18.04 -15.27
CA VAL A 134 8.19 16.59 -15.45
C VAL A 134 8.98 16.30 -16.73
N PRO A 135 10.11 15.56 -16.66
CA PRO A 135 10.64 14.80 -17.78
C PRO A 135 10.19 13.34 -17.69
N GLN A 136 9.40 12.89 -18.66
CA GLN A 136 8.98 11.50 -18.82
C GLN A 136 10.12 10.65 -19.42
N SER A 137 10.38 9.46 -18.87
CA SER A 137 11.35 8.52 -19.45
C SER A 137 10.89 7.06 -19.36
N ASP A 138 10.59 6.46 -20.52
CA ASP A 138 10.37 5.02 -20.67
C ASP A 138 11.68 4.24 -20.42
N LEU A 139 11.65 3.24 -19.52
CA LEU A 139 12.63 2.14 -19.55
C LEU A 139 11.95 0.80 -19.24
N GLY A 140 12.23 -0.18 -20.10
CA GLY A 140 11.46 -1.42 -20.19
C GLY A 140 11.67 -2.43 -19.06
N LEU A 141 10.61 -3.20 -18.80
CA LEU A 141 10.58 -4.29 -17.83
C LEU A 141 11.55 -5.42 -18.21
N ASN A 142 12.41 -5.85 -17.26
CA ASN A 142 13.10 -7.14 -17.33
C ASN A 142 13.04 -7.83 -15.95
N PRO A 143 12.21 -8.87 -15.75
CA PRO A 143 11.72 -9.27 -14.43
C PRO A 143 12.64 -10.24 -13.66
N LYS A 144 13.98 -10.04 -13.70
CA LYS A 144 14.95 -10.95 -13.06
C LYS A 144 16.09 -10.32 -12.25
N LEU A 145 16.08 -9.00 -12.07
CA LEU A 145 16.83 -8.37 -10.99
C LEU A 145 15.81 -7.65 -10.10
N GLY A 146 15.60 -8.16 -8.89
CA GLY A 146 14.79 -7.44 -7.90
C GLY A 146 15.51 -6.19 -7.43
N CYS A 147 14.77 -5.20 -6.92
CA CYS A 147 15.39 -4.09 -6.20
C CYS A 147 16.27 -4.64 -5.06
N VAL A 148 17.58 -4.35 -5.13
CA VAL A 148 18.48 -4.62 -4.01
C VAL A 148 18.27 -3.48 -3.03
N ALA A 149 17.75 -3.78 -1.84
CA ALA A 149 17.40 -2.78 -0.84
C ALA A 149 18.53 -1.75 -0.63
N ARG A 150 18.14 -0.47 -0.54
CA ARG A 150 19.04 0.66 -0.26
C ARG A 150 18.34 1.62 0.69
N ARG A 151 19.11 2.27 1.56
CA ARG A 151 18.58 3.35 2.39
C ARG A 151 18.32 4.59 1.54
N CYS A 152 17.21 5.26 1.82
CA CYS A 152 16.82 6.55 1.28
C CYS A 152 16.34 7.47 2.41
N TYR A 153 16.42 8.77 2.21
CA TYR A 153 15.72 9.77 3.02
C TYR A 153 14.51 10.31 2.23
N PRO A 154 13.48 10.88 2.87
CA PRO A 154 12.45 11.63 2.13
C PRO A 154 13.11 12.63 1.18
N ARG A 155 12.65 12.66 -0.08
CA ARG A 155 13.20 13.43 -1.22
C ARG A 155 14.47 12.88 -1.87
N ASP A 156 15.05 11.79 -1.39
CA ASP A 156 16.09 11.07 -2.14
C ASP A 156 15.48 10.36 -3.35
N SER A 157 16.08 10.55 -4.52
CA SER A 157 15.76 9.71 -5.68
C SER A 157 16.36 8.31 -5.55
N CYS A 158 15.47 7.30 -5.56
CA CYS A 158 15.84 5.90 -5.67
C CYS A 158 16.21 5.46 -7.10
N THR A 159 15.91 6.26 -8.14
CA THR A 159 16.14 5.88 -9.56
C THR A 159 17.63 5.71 -9.91
N ARG A 160 18.53 6.18 -9.03
CA ARG A 160 19.98 5.88 -9.08
C ARG A 160 20.31 4.40 -8.88
N TYR A 161 19.36 3.58 -8.43
CA TYR A 161 19.53 2.16 -8.19
C TYR A 161 18.72 1.36 -9.22
N PRO A 162 19.34 0.40 -9.94
CA PRO A 162 18.62 -0.46 -10.86
C PRO A 162 17.44 -1.15 -10.17
N TYR A 163 16.27 -1.13 -10.82
CA TYR A 163 15.03 -1.80 -10.39
C TYR A 163 14.39 -1.27 -9.10
N CYS A 164 14.96 -0.24 -8.45
CA CYS A 164 14.31 0.49 -7.38
C CYS A 164 13.88 1.87 -7.88
N THR A 165 12.68 2.33 -7.54
CA THR A 165 12.12 3.60 -8.03
C THR A 165 11.41 4.42 -6.97
N ARG A 166 11.07 3.85 -5.81
CA ARG A 166 10.31 4.53 -4.76
C ARG A 166 11.07 4.50 -3.44
N CYS A 167 11.18 5.65 -2.77
CA CYS A 167 11.61 5.68 -1.37
C CYS A 167 10.40 5.42 -0.46
N VAL A 168 10.44 4.36 0.34
CA VAL A 168 9.38 3.97 1.28
C VAL A 168 9.85 4.12 2.72
N VAL A 169 9.28 5.09 3.44
CA VAL A 169 9.50 5.29 4.88
C VAL A 169 8.39 4.61 5.67
N ARG A 170 8.73 4.02 6.81
CA ARG A 170 7.77 3.35 7.71
C ARG A 170 7.82 4.05 9.07
N ASP A 171 6.66 4.35 9.66
CA ASP A 171 6.52 5.05 10.95
C ASP A 171 7.20 6.45 10.97
N TRP A 172 7.52 7.02 12.14
CA TRP A 172 8.17 8.34 12.30
C TRP A 172 9.65 8.40 11.87
N ARG A 173 10.21 7.32 11.29
CA ARG A 173 11.64 7.17 10.98
C ARG A 173 12.18 8.29 10.09
N LYS A 174 13.49 8.54 10.22
CA LYS A 174 14.21 9.55 9.40
C LYS A 174 14.58 9.03 8.01
N GLU A 175 14.80 7.73 7.89
CA GLU A 175 15.21 7.00 6.70
C GLU A 175 14.17 5.93 6.35
N GLY A 176 14.14 5.56 5.08
CA GLY A 176 13.34 4.48 4.52
C GLY A 176 14.18 3.58 3.60
N GLU A 177 13.49 2.74 2.85
CA GLU A 177 14.09 1.78 1.92
C GLU A 177 13.64 2.09 0.49
N CYS A 178 14.56 2.01 -0.47
CA CYS A 178 14.23 2.00 -1.88
C CYS A 178 13.60 0.65 -2.25
N GLU A 179 12.45 0.70 -2.93
CA GLU A 179 11.70 -0.43 -3.52
C GLU A 179 11.47 -0.17 -5.03
#